data_AF-A0A3D2VYT6-F1
#
_entry.id   AF-A0A3D2VYT6-F1
#
_cell.length_a   1.000
_cell.length_b   1.000
_cell.length_c   1.000
_cell.angle_alpha   90.00
_cell.angle_beta   90.00
_cell.angle_gamma   90.00
#
_symmetry.space_group_name_H-M   'P 1'
#
loop_
_entity.id
_entity.type
_entity.pdbx_description
1 polymer ?
#
loop_
_entity_poly.entity_id
_entity_poly.type
_entity_poly.pdbx_seq_one_letter_code
_entity_poly.pdbx_strand_id
1 'polypeptide(L)' 'MIEDERDALTPADYIAAGVEAPNWAGEPTPSLETWRLWRAAQDQALAHKRARSLSAGVKTPA' A
#
# COMPACT_ATOMS: atom_id res chain seq x y z
N MET A 1 14.06 -0.52 -5.48
CA MET A 1 12.85 -0.73 -6.31
C MET A 1 11.59 -0.90 -5.46
N ILE A 2 11.59 -1.69 -4.37
CA ILE A 2 10.40 -1.83 -3.48
C ILE A 2 10.04 -0.54 -2.71
N GLU A 3 11.04 0.31 -2.40
CA GLU A 3 10.79 1.60 -1.72
C GLU A 3 10.09 2.61 -2.63
N ASP A 4 10.42 2.65 -3.92
CA ASP A 4 9.78 3.51 -4.92
C ASP A 4 8.30 3.13 -5.13
N GLU A 5 7.99 1.83 -5.18
CA GLU A 5 6.60 1.36 -5.28
C GLU A 5 5.76 1.66 -4.03
N ARG A 6 6.40 1.73 -2.86
CA ARG A 6 5.75 2.12 -1.60
C ARG A 6 5.53 3.62 -1.51
N ASP A 7 6.48 4.41 -1.99
CA ASP A 7 6.34 5.87 -2.11
C ASP A 7 5.20 6.25 -3.07
N ALA A 8 5.01 5.46 -4.13
CA ALA A 8 3.92 5.60 -5.08
C ALA A 8 2.55 5.10 -4.57
N LEU A 9 2.41 4.67 -3.31
CA LEU A 9 1.12 4.30 -2.73
C LEU A 9 0.30 5.56 -2.42
N THR A 10 -0.89 5.62 -3.01
CA THR A 10 -1.84 6.69 -2.75
C THR A 10 -2.81 6.31 -1.63
N PRO A 11 -3.47 7.27 -0.96
CA PRO A 11 -4.52 6.96 0.02
C PRO A 11 -5.61 6.02 -0.52
N ALA A 12 -5.92 6.09 -1.82
CA ALA A 12 -6.87 5.21 -2.47
C ALA A 12 -6.41 3.74 -2.54
N ASP A 13 -5.10 3.49 -2.65
CA ASP A 13 -4.54 2.13 -2.64
C ASP A 13 -4.75 1.45 -1.26
N TYR A 14 -4.59 2.21 -0.17
CA TYR A 14 -4.85 1.73 1.19
C TYR A 14 -6.34 1.45 1.41
N ILE A 15 -7.23 2.36 0.98
CA ILE A 15 -8.68 2.16 1.05
C ILE A 15 -9.11 0.93 0.25
N ALA A 16 -8.59 0.75 -0.97
CA ALA A 16 -8.88 -0.42 -1.80
C ALA A 16 -8.43 -1.74 -1.16
N ALA A 17 -7.32 -1.70 -0.41
CA ALA A 17 -6.79 -2.84 0.32
C ALA A 17 -7.43 -3.03 1.72
N GLY A 18 -8.33 -2.14 2.13
CA GLY A 18 -9.04 -2.21 3.42
C GLY A 18 -8.14 -1.91 4.63
N VAL A 19 -7.06 -1.13 4.44
CA VAL A 19 -6.12 -0.75 5.51
C VAL A 19 -6.06 0.75 5.68
N GLU A 20 -5.63 1.19 6.86
CA GLU A 20 -5.42 2.61 7.14
C GLU A 20 -4.09 3.08 6.56
N ALA A 21 -4.09 4.28 5.96
CA ALA A 21 -2.87 4.90 5.47
C ALA A 21 -2.03 5.42 6.65
N PRO A 22 -0.69 5.27 6.61
CA PRO A 22 0.17 5.80 7.65
C PRO A 22 0.02 7.31 7.84
N ASN A 23 -0.14 7.77 9.08
CA ASN A 23 -0.25 9.20 9.40
C ASN A 23 1.12 9.81 9.73
N TRP A 24 2.02 9.86 8.74
CA TRP A 24 3.36 10.42 8.90
C TRP A 24 3.37 11.89 9.34
N ALA A 25 2.33 12.65 8.98
CA ALA A 25 2.20 14.07 9.32
C ALA A 25 1.75 14.29 10.77
N GLY A 26 0.90 13.42 11.32
CA GLY A 26 0.43 13.50 12.70
C GLY A 26 1.37 12.86 13.72
N GLU A 27 2.18 11.89 13.31
CA GLU A 27 3.16 11.20 14.15
C GLU A 27 4.52 11.09 13.43
N PRO A 28 5.37 12.13 13.47
CA PRO A 28 6.66 12.13 12.78
C PRO A 28 7.69 11.16 13.39
N THR A 29 7.53 10.83 14.68
CA THR A 29 8.31 9.81 15.39
C THR A 29 7.36 8.75 15.95
N PRO A 30 6.89 7.82 15.10
CA PRO A 30 6.02 6.74 15.53
C PRO A 30 6.77 5.79 16.47
N SER A 31 6.04 5.14 17.38
CA SER A 31 6.58 4.01 18.14
C SER A 31 6.96 2.86 17.22
N LEU A 32 7.84 1.95 17.67
CA LEU A 32 8.21 0.77 16.89
C LEU A 32 7.00 -0.09 16.51
N GLU A 33 5.99 -0.16 17.37
CA GLU A 33 4.73 -0.86 17.11
C GLU A 33 3.91 -0.18 16.00
N THR A 34 3.73 1.14 16.11
CA THR A 34 3.09 1.97 15.07
C THR A 34 3.81 1.83 13.72
N TRP A 35 5.14 1.86 13.72
CA TRP A 35 5.94 1.68 12.51
C TRP A 35 5.72 0.31 11.87
N ARG A 36 5.63 -0.75 12.68
CA ARG A 36 5.32 -2.11 12.19
C ARG A 36 3.92 -2.18 11.57
N LEU A 37 2.92 -1.57 12.21
CA LEU A 37 1.56 -1.49 11.66
C LEU A 37 1.53 -0.75 10.32
N TRP A 38 2.20 0.40 10.23
CA TRP A 38 2.29 1.18 9.00
C TRP A 38 3.04 0.44 7.88
N ARG A 39 4.05 -0.36 8.23
CA ARG A 39 4.74 -1.23 7.27
C ARG A 39 3.86 -2.37 6.78
N ALA A 40 3.07 -2.99 7.67
CA ALA A 40 2.12 -4.03 7.28
C ALA A 40 1.01 -3.48 6.36
N ALA A 41 0.48 -2.30 6.65
CA ALA A 41 -0.51 -1.63 5.81
C ALA A 41 0.04 -1.31 4.41
N GLN A 42 1.26 -0.77 4.33
CA GLN A 42 1.95 -0.54 3.05
C GLN A 42 2.14 -1.83 2.25
N ASP A 43 2.52 -2.92 2.91
CA ASP A 43 2.73 -4.21 2.26
C ASP A 43 1.41 -4.77 1.69
N GLN A 44 0.34 -4.71 2.48
CA GLN A 44 -1.00 -5.14 2.06
C GLN A 44 -1.53 -4.29 0.90
N ALA A 45 -1.38 -2.96 0.97
CA ALA A 45 -1.77 -2.05 -0.11
C ALA A 45 -0.99 -2.33 -1.41
N LEU A 46 0.33 -2.54 -1.30
CA LEU A 46 1.17 -2.88 -2.45
C LEU A 46 0.79 -4.24 -3.05
N ALA A 47 0.56 -5.26 -2.22
CA ALA A 47 0.12 -6.58 -2.66
C ALA A 47 -1.23 -6.50 -3.39
N HIS A 48 -2.19 -5.74 -2.85
CA HIS A 48 -3.49 -5.53 -3.48
C HIS A 48 -3.38 -4.79 -4.82
N LYS A 49 -2.58 -3.72 -4.89
CA LYS A 49 -2.30 -2.96 -6.12
C LYS A 49 -1.67 -3.84 -7.21
N ARG A 50 -0.70 -4.67 -6.84
CA ARG A 50 -0.05 -5.63 -7.74
C ARG A 50 -1.03 -6.71 -8.22
N ALA A 51 -1.83 -7.29 -7.32
CA ALA A 51 -2.85 -8.27 -7.68
C ALA A 51 -3.91 -7.67 -8.61
N ARG A 52 -4.35 -6.43 -8.35
CA ARG A 52 -5.27 -5.70 -9.22
C ARG A 52 -4.68 -5.41 -10.60
N SER A 53 -3.40 -5.05 -10.67
CA SER A 53 -2.69 -4.82 -11.94
C SER A 53 -2.53 -6.11 -12.75
N LEU A 54 -2.24 -7.23 -12.08
CA LEU A 54 -2.17 -8.55 -12.69
C LEU A 54 -3.53 -8.99 -13.25
N SER A 55 -4.60 -8.81 -12.48
CA SER A 55 -5.98 -9.11 -12.90
C SER A 55 -6.48 -8.17 -14.01
N ALA A 56 -6.03 -6.92 -14.04
CA ALA A 56 -6.35 -5.97 -15.11
C ALA A 56 -5.59 -6.26 -16.42
N GLY A 57 -4.43 -6.92 -16.33
CA GLY A 57 -3.65 -7.38 -17.49
C GLY A 57 -4.21 -8.64 -18.17
N VAL A 58 -5.19 -9.32 -17.56
CA VAL A 58 -5.82 -10.54 -18.13
C VAL A 58 -7.13 -10.21 -18.89
N LYS A 59 -7.11 -9.12 -19.68
CA LYS A 59 -8.14 -8.84 -20.68
C LYS A 59 -7.50 -8.69 -22.06
N THR A 60 -7.08 -9.81 -22.63
CA THR A 60 -6.93 -9.94 -24.09
C THR A 60 -8.00 -10.93 -24.56
N PRO A 61 -9.14 -10.47 -25.09
CA PRO A 61 -9.99 -11.33 -25.89
C PRO A 61 -9.32 -11.49 -27.26
N ALA A 62 -8.96 -12.73 -27.60
CA ALA A 62 -8.76 -13.17 -28.98
C ALA A 62 -9.79 -14.26 -29.28
#